data_AF-A0A5D0HWX0-F1
#
_entry.id   AF-A0A5D0HWX0-F1
#
_cell.length_a   1.000
_cell.length_b   1.000
_cell.length_c   1.000
_cell.angle_alpha   90.00
_cell.angle_beta   90.00
_cell.angle_gamma   90.00
#
_symmetry.space_group_name_H-M   'P 1'
#
loop_
_entity.id
_entity.type
_entity.pdbx_description
1 polymer ?
#
loop_
_entity_poly.entity_id
_entity_poly.type
_entity_poly.pdbx_seq_one_letter_code
_entity_poly.pdbx_strand_id
1 'polypeptide(L)'
;MLLAQRSAKKAICPLMWDVSVAGHIDAGETAEQATIRETKEEIGLSITSNELFKIGVFKCFSNYKNGLIDNEFHITFIAQINTPINKLTPQIDEVDALKYVSINEFQKLIDTIGNNNNHFAPSNKTYYQTVLTKISQKLA
;
A
#
# COMPACT_ATOMS: atom_id res chain seq x y z
N MET A 1 -8.01 1.35 8.37
CA MET A 1 -7.06 1.01 7.30
C MET A 1 -5.75 1.75 7.55
N LEU A 2 -4.61 1.09 7.42
CA LEU A 2 -3.29 1.71 7.54
C LEU A 2 -2.86 2.23 6.16
N LEU A 3 -2.39 3.47 6.11
CA LEU A 3 -1.82 4.10 4.92
C LEU A 3 -0.36 4.46 5.21
N ALA A 4 0.50 4.31 4.21
CA ALA A 4 1.89 4.74 4.26
C ALA A 4 2.14 5.89 3.29
N GLN A 5 2.88 6.89 3.75
CA GLN A 5 3.41 7.95 2.92
C GLN A 5 4.78 7.54 2.46
N ARG A 6 5.01 7.54 1.15
CA ARG A 6 6.28 7.19 0.55
C ARG A 6 7.35 8.20 0.95
N SER A 7 8.55 7.71 1.27
CA SER A 7 9.71 8.54 1.60
C SER A 7 10.00 9.56 0.49
N ALA A 8 10.45 10.75 0.89
CA ALA A 8 10.94 11.77 -0.03
C ALA A 8 12.13 11.29 -0.89
N LYS A 9 12.82 10.23 -0.44
CA LYS A 9 13.98 9.64 -1.12
C LYS A 9 13.61 8.71 -2.27
N LYS A 10 12.33 8.34 -2.43
CA LYS A 10 11.90 7.43 -3.50
C LYS A 10 11.95 8.10 -4.87
N ALA A 11 12.47 7.38 -5.86
CA ALA A 11 12.55 7.85 -7.25
C ALA A 11 11.16 7.99 -7.93
N ILE A 12 10.18 7.19 -7.49
CA ILE A 12 8.82 7.17 -8.03
C ILE A 12 7.83 7.59 -6.93
N CYS A 13 7.01 8.59 -7.24
CA CYS A 13 5.95 9.10 -6.37
C CYS A 13 6.40 9.45 -4.93
N PRO A 14 7.45 10.26 -4.73
CA PRO A 14 7.88 10.68 -3.39
C PRO A 14 6.75 11.45 -2.68
N LEU A 15 6.63 11.28 -1.37
CA LEU A 15 5.65 11.95 -0.49
C LEU A 15 4.18 11.67 -0.79
N MET A 16 3.89 10.72 -1.69
CA MET A 16 2.52 10.29 -1.99
C MET A 16 2.05 9.27 -0.95
N TRP A 17 0.77 9.35 -0.58
CA TRP A 17 0.09 8.34 0.22
C TRP A 17 -0.31 7.15 -0.64
N ASP A 18 -0.13 5.97 -0.08
CA ASP A 18 -0.48 4.70 -0.72
C ASP A 18 -1.00 3.68 0.31
N VAL A 19 -1.26 2.45 -0.16
CA VAL A 19 -1.52 1.28 0.68
C VAL A 19 -0.40 1.04 1.70
N SER A 20 -0.65 0.16 2.67
CA SER A 20 0.15 0.08 3.90
C SER A 20 1.63 -0.27 3.71
N VAL A 21 1.94 -1.16 2.76
CA VAL A 21 3.27 -1.70 2.46
C VAL A 21 3.25 -2.13 1.00
N ALA A 22 4.34 -1.91 0.25
CA ALA A 22 4.44 -2.34 -1.14
C ALA A 22 5.91 -2.53 -1.57
N GLY A 23 6.27 -3.77 -1.87
CA GLY A 23 7.60 -4.15 -2.34
C GLY A 23 7.58 -5.25 -3.40
N HIS A 24 8.76 -5.75 -3.75
CA HIS A 24 8.95 -6.75 -4.80
C HIS A 24 9.12 -8.15 -4.21
N ILE A 25 8.79 -9.15 -5.02
CA ILE A 25 9.02 -10.56 -4.69
C ILE A 25 10.41 -10.93 -5.22
N ASP A 26 11.27 -11.40 -4.33
CA ASP A 26 12.60 -11.86 -4.72
C ASP A 26 12.56 -13.18 -5.49
N ALA A 27 13.59 -13.45 -6.29
CA ALA A 27 13.68 -14.69 -7.05
C ALA A 27 13.70 -15.90 -6.10
N GLY A 28 12.70 -16.78 -6.23
CA GLY A 28 12.53 -17.95 -5.36
C GLY A 28 11.68 -17.71 -4.11
N GLU A 29 11.22 -16.48 -3.90
CA GLU A 29 10.31 -16.10 -2.81
C GLU A 29 8.84 -16.25 -3.25
N THR A 30 7.95 -16.63 -2.33
CA THR A 30 6.50 -16.57 -2.58
C THR A 30 5.95 -15.18 -2.29
N ALA A 31 4.79 -14.86 -2.86
CA ALA A 31 4.14 -13.57 -2.61
C ALA A 31 3.82 -13.34 -1.12
N GLU A 32 3.46 -14.40 -0.39
CA GLU A 32 3.23 -14.34 1.05
C GLU A 32 4.53 -14.06 1.83
N GLN A 33 5.63 -14.73 1.46
CA GLN A 33 6.95 -14.51 2.07
C GLN A 33 7.42 -13.07 1.88
N ALA A 34 7.33 -12.56 0.64
CA ALA A 34 7.65 -11.17 0.31
C ALA A 34 6.79 -10.20 1.14
N THR A 35 5.47 -10.44 1.18
CA THR A 35 4.55 -9.58 1.96
C THR A 35 4.91 -9.55 3.44
N ILE A 36 5.27 -10.70 4.04
CA ILE A 36 5.69 -10.77 5.46
C ILE A 36 7.02 -10.03 5.68
N ARG A 37 7.99 -10.22 4.79
CA ARG A 37 9.31 -9.58 4.84
C ARG A 37 9.20 -8.06 4.71
N GLU A 38 8.57 -7.58 3.63
CA GLU A 38 8.38 -6.15 3.37
C GLU A 38 7.59 -5.47 4.49
N THR A 39 6.56 -6.13 5.03
CA THR A 39 5.81 -5.60 6.18
C THR A 39 6.70 -5.42 7.40
N LYS A 40 7.66 -6.32 7.59
CA LYS A 40 8.62 -6.21 8.69
C LYS A 40 9.66 -5.12 8.44
N GLU A 41 10.15 -5.01 7.21
CA GLU A 41 11.18 -4.05 6.78
C GLU A 41 10.65 -2.62 6.80
N GLU A 42 9.52 -2.36 6.13
CA GLU A 42 8.99 -1.00 5.94
C GLU A 42 8.34 -0.41 7.20
N ILE A 43 7.63 -1.21 8.01
CA ILE A 43 6.82 -0.71 9.13
C ILE A 43 7.07 -1.43 10.47
N GLY A 44 8.04 -2.36 10.52
CA GLY A 44 8.42 -3.05 11.74
C GLY A 44 7.39 -4.08 12.25
N LEU A 45 6.30 -4.31 11.52
CA LEU A 45 5.21 -5.18 11.95
C LEU A 45 5.49 -6.64 11.58
N SER A 46 5.31 -7.55 12.54
CA SER A 46 5.40 -8.98 12.29
C SER A 46 4.01 -9.56 12.07
N ILE A 47 3.80 -10.16 10.90
CA ILE A 47 2.59 -10.89 10.52
C ILE A 47 2.96 -12.29 10.04
N THR A 48 1.97 -13.18 9.97
CA THR A 48 2.10 -14.56 9.52
C THR A 48 1.26 -14.82 8.28
N SER A 49 1.56 -15.89 7.55
CA SER A 49 0.83 -16.26 6.33
C SER A 49 -0.66 -16.49 6.57
N ASN A 50 -1.06 -16.93 7.77
CA ASN A 50 -2.45 -17.19 8.13
C ASN A 50 -3.27 -15.90 8.33
N GLU A 51 -2.60 -14.77 8.49
CA GLU A 51 -3.22 -13.44 8.62
C GLU A 51 -3.41 -12.76 7.26
N LEU A 52 -2.79 -13.30 6.21
CA LEU A 52 -2.85 -12.78 4.85
C LEU A 52 -4.03 -13.36 4.07
N PHE A 53 -4.87 -12.47 3.54
CA PHE A 53 -5.94 -12.84 2.62
C PHE A 53 -5.67 -12.22 1.26
N LYS A 54 -5.37 -13.07 0.27
CA LYS A 54 -5.15 -12.62 -1.11
C LYS A 54 -6.44 -12.08 -1.71
N ILE A 55 -6.43 -10.84 -2.21
CA ILE A 55 -7.62 -10.20 -2.80
C ILE A 55 -7.58 -10.14 -4.34
N GLY A 56 -6.42 -10.35 -4.95
CA GLY A 56 -6.30 -10.41 -6.40
C GLY A 56 -4.87 -10.22 -6.92
N VAL A 57 -4.76 -10.19 -8.24
CA VAL A 57 -3.57 -9.75 -8.96
C VAL A 57 -3.99 -8.62 -9.89
N PHE A 58 -3.38 -7.46 -9.76
CA PHE A 58 -3.72 -6.26 -10.51
C PHE A 58 -2.56 -5.85 -11.41
N LYS A 59 -2.86 -5.45 -12.64
CA LYS A 59 -1.84 -4.97 -13.59
C LYS A 59 -1.63 -3.48 -13.36
N CYS A 60 -0.39 -3.07 -13.14
CA CYS A 60 0.00 -1.67 -13.04
C CYS A 60 1.06 -1.39 -14.10
N PHE A 61 0.64 -0.87 -15.26
CA PHE A 61 1.51 -0.57 -16.39
C PHE A 61 1.53 0.94 -16.61
N SER A 62 2.64 1.57 -16.27
CA SER A 62 2.82 3.00 -16.23
C SER A 62 4.05 3.43 -17.02
N ASN A 63 3.90 4.49 -17.82
CA ASN A 63 5.00 5.14 -18.50
C ASN A 63 5.21 6.52 -17.89
N TYR A 64 6.37 6.75 -17.28
CA TYR A 64 6.70 8.02 -16.63
C TYR A 64 7.40 8.97 -17.60
N LYS A 65 7.20 10.28 -17.40
CA LYS A 65 7.76 11.34 -18.26
C LYS A 65 9.30 11.37 -18.30
N ASN A 66 9.94 10.80 -17.29
CA ASN A 66 11.40 10.67 -17.22
C ASN A 66 11.95 9.47 -18.01
N GLY A 67 11.11 8.76 -18.76
CA GLY A 67 11.48 7.61 -19.58
C GLY A 67 11.47 6.27 -18.82
N LEU A 68 11.13 6.26 -17.53
CA LEU A 68 10.94 5.02 -16.79
C LEU A 68 9.64 4.34 -17.23
N ILE A 69 9.74 3.06 -17.53
CA ILE A 69 8.61 2.18 -17.82
C ILE A 69 8.49 1.24 -16.63
N ASP A 70 7.35 1.28 -15.97
CA ASP A 70 7.06 0.47 -14.80
C ASP A 70 5.89 -0.45 -15.14
N ASN A 71 6.18 -1.75 -15.22
CA ASN A 71 5.20 -2.75 -15.64
C ASN A 71 5.15 -3.89 -14.64
N GLU A 72 4.17 -3.83 -13.75
CA GLU A 72 4.11 -4.72 -12.59
C GLU A 72 2.79 -5.48 -12.51
N PHE A 73 2.87 -6.67 -11.92
CA PHE A 73 1.73 -7.43 -11.44
C PHE A 73 1.68 -7.34 -9.92
N HIS A 74 0.77 -6.54 -9.40
CA HIS A 74 0.58 -6.37 -7.96
C HIS A 74 -0.22 -7.53 -7.42
N ILE A 75 0.44 -8.41 -6.67
CA ILE A 75 -0.23 -9.47 -5.90
C ILE A 75 -0.63 -8.88 -4.56
N THR A 76 -1.92 -8.57 -4.40
CA THR A 76 -2.38 -7.80 -3.23
C THR A 76 -3.03 -8.70 -2.18
N PHE A 77 -2.65 -8.45 -0.93
CA PHE A 77 -3.22 -9.08 0.25
C PHE A 77 -3.87 -8.03 1.16
N ILE A 78 -4.81 -8.48 1.99
CA ILE A 78 -5.31 -7.73 3.14
C ILE A 78 -5.01 -8.52 4.41
N ALA A 79 -4.71 -7.81 5.49
CA ALA A 79 -4.51 -8.37 6.82
C ALA A 79 -5.22 -7.50 7.86
N GLN A 80 -5.83 -8.14 8.85
CA GLN A 80 -6.40 -7.44 9.99
C GLN A 80 -5.33 -7.31 11.07
N ILE A 81 -5.09 -6.08 11.54
CA ILE A 81 -4.06 -5.79 12.54
C ILE A 81 -4.68 -5.00 13.69
N ASN A 82 -4.25 -5.30 14.91
CA ASN A 82 -4.66 -4.57 16.12
C ASN A 82 -3.51 -3.74 16.71
N THR A 83 -2.41 -3.61 15.98
CA THR A 83 -1.20 -2.92 16.44
C THR A 83 -1.41 -1.41 16.42
N PRO A 84 -1.28 -0.72 17.57
CA PRO A 84 -1.38 0.74 17.60
C PRO A 84 -0.23 1.37 16.81
N ILE A 85 -0.47 2.55 16.24
CA ILE A 85 0.47 3.21 15.32
C ILE A 85 1.84 3.49 15.96
N ASN A 86 1.88 3.74 17.26
CA ASN A 86 3.11 4.01 18.01
C ASN A 86 4.02 2.78 18.20
N LYS A 87 3.53 1.57 17.89
CA LYS A 87 4.33 0.34 17.87
C LYS A 87 4.84 -0.01 16.47
N LEU A 88 4.42 0.73 15.44
CA LEU A 88 4.95 0.60 14.09
C LEU A 88 6.23 1.43 14.00
N THR A 89 7.23 0.89 13.30
CA THR A 89 8.52 1.53 13.11
C THR A 89 8.73 1.73 11.61
N PRO A 90 8.38 2.91 11.06
CA PRO A 90 8.59 3.19 9.66
C PRO A 90 10.08 3.23 9.33
N GLN A 91 10.49 2.57 8.26
CA GLN A 91 11.83 2.69 7.71
C GLN A 91 11.94 4.00 6.93
N ILE A 92 12.81 4.91 7.39
CA ILE A 92 12.90 6.29 6.88
C ILE A 92 13.22 6.41 5.38
N ASP A 93 13.88 5.41 4.79
CA ASP A 93 14.22 5.41 3.37
C ASP A 93 13.05 4.99 2.47
N GLU A 94 12.02 4.35 3.05
CA GLU A 94 10.86 3.82 2.34
C GLU A 94 9.56 4.54 2.71
N VAL A 95 9.36 4.80 4.01
CA VAL A 95 8.15 5.37 4.59
C VAL A 95 8.46 6.64 5.38
N ASP A 96 7.84 7.74 4.98
CA ASP A 96 7.95 9.04 5.66
C ASP A 96 6.99 9.14 6.85
N ALA A 97 5.77 8.62 6.67
CA ALA A 97 4.71 8.71 7.66
C ALA A 97 3.72 7.54 7.54
N LEU A 98 3.11 7.18 8.67
CA LEU A 98 2.02 6.21 8.75
C LEU A 98 0.76 6.91 9.28
N LYS A 99 -0.41 6.49 8.81
CA LYS A 99 -1.68 6.95 9.37
C LYS A 99 -2.76 5.87 9.33
N TYR A 100 -3.54 5.78 10.38
CA TYR A 100 -4.80 5.04 10.36
C TYR A 100 -5.93 5.96 9.90
N VAL A 101 -6.74 5.45 8.98
CA VAL A 101 -7.98 6.10 8.53
C VAL A 101 -9.14 5.11 8.63
N SER A 102 -10.33 5.61 8.94
CA SER A 102 -11.56 4.83 8.81
C SER A 102 -11.89 4.52 7.35
N ILE A 103 -12.79 3.55 7.12
CA ILE A 103 -13.31 3.21 5.78
C ILE A 103 -13.93 4.44 5.12
N ASN A 104 -14.72 5.20 5.89
CA ASN A 104 -15.38 6.41 5.43
C ASN A 104 -14.39 7.52 5.06
N GLU A 105 -13.33 7.70 5.85
CA GLU A 105 -12.27 8.66 5.52
C GLU A 105 -11.50 8.21 4.27
N PHE A 106 -11.20 6.93 4.13
CA PHE A 106 -10.52 6.44 2.92
C PHE A 106 -11.38 6.61 1.67
N GLN A 107 -12.68 6.36 1.75
CA GLN A 107 -13.61 6.65 0.65
C GLN A 107 -13.55 8.13 0.26
N LYS A 108 -13.62 9.05 1.23
CA LYS A 108 -13.50 10.50 0.97
C LYS A 108 -12.16 10.87 0.34
N LEU A 109 -11.07 10.25 0.78
CA LEU A 109 -9.75 10.45 0.16
C LEU A 109 -9.77 10.00 -1.30
N ILE A 110 -10.32 8.82 -1.61
CA ILE A 110 -10.45 8.32 -2.99
C ILE A 110 -11.31 9.25 -3.86
N ASP A 111 -12.43 9.72 -3.34
CA ASP A 111 -13.37 10.56 -4.10
C ASP A 111 -12.76 11.91 -4.48
N THR A 112 -11.83 12.40 -3.66
CA THR A 112 -11.19 13.71 -3.82
C THR A 112 -9.83 13.67 -4.52
N ILE A 113 -9.33 12.48 -4.91
CA ILE A 113 -8.08 12.34 -5.66
C ILE A 113 -8.09 13.24 -6.91
N GLY A 114 -7.05 14.06 -7.04
CA GLY A 114 -6.87 15.01 -8.14
C GLY A 114 -7.52 16.39 -7.92
N ASN A 115 -8.35 16.55 -6.88
CA ASN A 115 -9.14 17.78 -6.68
C ASN A 115 -8.77 18.57 -5.41
N ASN A 116 -7.96 18.01 -4.50
CA ASN A 116 -7.67 18.65 -3.20
C ASN A 116 -6.22 18.49 -2.71
N ASN A 117 -5.27 18.16 -3.59
CA ASN A 117 -3.88 17.90 -3.22
C ASN A 117 -3.75 16.91 -2.03
N ASN A 118 -4.59 15.87 -1.95
CA ASN A 118 -4.48 14.84 -0.90
C ASN A 118 -3.27 13.91 -1.05
N HIS A 119 -2.39 14.17 -2.02
CA HIS A 119 -1.15 13.45 -2.33
C HIS A 119 -1.37 11.94 -2.60
N PHE A 120 -2.48 11.56 -3.25
CA PHE A 120 -2.68 10.21 -3.80
C PHE A 120 -2.47 10.18 -5.31
N ALA A 121 -1.93 9.08 -5.83
CA ALA A 121 -1.67 8.92 -7.26
C ALA A 121 -3.01 8.74 -8.02
N PRO A 122 -3.38 9.66 -8.95
CA PRO A 122 -4.65 9.55 -9.68
C PRO A 122 -4.79 8.30 -10.54
N SER A 123 -3.68 7.80 -11.07
CA SER A 123 -3.62 6.54 -11.83
C SER A 123 -4.12 5.34 -11.01
N ASN A 124 -3.97 5.36 -9.69
CA ASN A 124 -4.25 4.23 -8.81
C ASN A 124 -5.67 4.28 -8.22
N LYS A 125 -6.52 5.23 -8.63
CA LYS A 125 -7.88 5.41 -8.07
C LYS A 125 -8.71 4.13 -8.13
N THR A 126 -8.74 3.45 -9.28
CA THR A 126 -9.49 2.20 -9.45
C THR A 126 -8.96 1.07 -8.56
N TYR A 127 -7.65 1.03 -8.36
CA TYR A 127 -7.00 0.09 -7.45
C TYR A 127 -7.44 0.34 -6.00
N TYR A 128 -7.39 1.60 -5.54
CA TYR A 128 -7.85 1.97 -4.20
C TYR A 128 -9.33 1.65 -3.96
N GLN A 129 -10.20 1.89 -4.94
CA GLN A 129 -11.63 1.51 -4.86
C GLN A 129 -11.82 0.00 -4.72
N THR A 130 -11.01 -0.77 -5.44
CA THR A 130 -11.04 -2.24 -5.36
C THR A 130 -10.60 -2.72 -3.97
N VAL A 131 -9.48 -2.21 -3.46
CA VAL A 131 -8.99 -2.52 -2.10
C VAL A 131 -10.05 -2.19 -1.05
N LEU A 132 -10.63 -0.98 -1.13
CA LEU A 132 -11.68 -0.54 -0.21
C LEU A 132 -12.90 -1.48 -0.23
N THR A 133 -13.35 -1.87 -1.43
CA THR A 133 -14.48 -2.79 -1.58
C THR A 133 -14.17 -4.15 -0.96
N LYS A 134 -12.97 -4.70 -1.18
CA LYS A 134 -12.54 -5.98 -0.62
C LYS A 134 -12.43 -5.95 0.90
N ILE A 135 -11.93 -4.85 1.47
CA ILE A 135 -11.89 -4.64 2.92
C ILE A 135 -13.31 -4.59 3.49
N SER A 136 -14.22 -3.81 2.89
CA SER A 136 -15.61 -3.70 3.35
C SER A 136 -16.35 -5.04 3.31
N GLN A 137 -16.13 -5.85 2.26
CA GLN A 137 -16.70 -7.19 2.15
C GLN A 137 -16.19 -8.17 3.22
N LYS A 138 -14.95 -8.00 3.69
CA LYS A 138 -14.35 -8.86 4.72
C LYS A 138 -14.82 -8.50 6.13
N LEU A 139 -15.26 -7.26 6.34
CA LEU A 139 -15.71 -6.72 7.62
C LEU A 139 -17.24 -6.80 7.81
N ALA A 140 -17.99 -7.06 6.74
CA ALA A 140 -19.43 -7.33 6.76
C ALA A 140 -19.72 -8.77 7.20
#